data_AF-A0A9R1VRF9-F1
#
_entry.id   AF-A0A9R1VRF9-F1
#
_cell.length_a   1.000
_cell.length_b   1.000
_cell.length_c   1.000
_cell.angle_alpha   90.00
_cell.angle_beta   90.00
_cell.angle_gamma   90.00
#
_symmetry.space_group_name_H-M   'P 1'
#
loop_
_entity.id
_entity.type
_entity.pdbx_description
1 polymer ?
#
loop_
_entity_poly.entity_id
_entity_poly.type
_entity_poly.pdbx_seq_one_letter_code
_entity_poly.pdbx_strand_id
1 'polypeptide(L)'
;MLEAFLSLTLPPIVRCPLKYYHSDRDHCLLQSPIVRFFAVDFQDQSCLSLSSLFITMSMFRRRGSQRQQQEQEHHELHPESKINELKAALGPLSGCSLLYCTDACLKRYLEARNWNVEKAKKMLEETLAWRSTYKPEEIRWNEIAKEGETGKVFKANFHDRFGRTVLIMRPGRQNTTSMDNQIKHLVYLIENAILYLPEGQEEMVWLIDFTGWSLRTNVSIKTARETINILQNHYPQRLAVAFLYSPPRLFEAFWKVVKYFLDPKTFHKVKFVYLKNKESVALMESCFDVDNLPTEFGGKATMKYDHEEFSRLMIQDDVKTAKFWGLDKITLVETNGHATPALVA
;
A
#
# COMPACT_ATOMS: atom_id res chain seq x y z
N MET A 1 -0.60 -9.72 7.91
CA MET A 1 -0.79 -10.15 9.31
C MET A 1 -0.99 -11.66 9.44
N LEU A 2 -1.65 -12.30 8.45
CA LEU A 2 -1.93 -13.73 8.41
C LEU A 2 -0.70 -14.65 8.29
N GLU A 3 0.32 -14.27 7.54
CA GLU A 3 1.53 -15.09 7.41
C GLU A 3 2.34 -15.16 8.70
N ALA A 4 2.50 -14.04 9.41
CA ALA A 4 3.15 -14.01 10.73
C ALA A 4 2.33 -14.81 11.74
N PHE A 5 1.01 -14.69 11.68
CA PHE A 5 0.09 -15.49 12.49
C PHE A 5 0.30 -16.99 12.22
N LEU A 6 0.24 -17.44 10.97
CA LEU A 6 0.37 -18.86 10.62
C LEU A 6 1.79 -19.40 10.84
N SER A 7 2.82 -18.56 10.72
CA SER A 7 4.21 -18.91 11.01
C SER A 7 4.55 -18.95 12.51
N LEU A 8 3.72 -18.34 13.37
CA LEU A 8 3.87 -18.37 14.84
C LEU A 8 2.96 -19.40 15.52
N THR A 9 1.89 -19.87 14.85
CA THR A 9 0.91 -20.82 15.43
C THR A 9 1.07 -22.27 14.99
N LEU A 10 1.92 -22.57 14.00
CA LEU A 10 2.20 -23.94 13.58
C LEU A 10 3.54 -24.40 14.19
N PRO A 11 3.60 -25.53 14.93
CA PRO A 11 4.87 -26.09 15.36
C PRO A 11 5.70 -26.46 14.12
N PRO A 12 7.04 -26.37 14.19
CA PRO A 12 7.90 -26.68 13.06
C PRO A 12 7.73 -28.16 12.69
N ILE A 13 7.00 -28.44 11.61
CA ILE A 13 6.99 -29.76 10.99
C ILE A 13 8.32 -29.91 10.24
N VAL A 14 9.29 -30.41 11.00
CA VAL A 14 10.48 -31.19 10.65
C VAL A 14 10.80 -31.27 9.15
N ARG A 15 11.76 -30.45 8.71
CA ARG A 15 12.87 -30.91 7.86
C ARG A 15 14.13 -30.10 8.20
N CYS A 16 14.79 -30.48 9.29
CA CYS A 16 16.21 -30.23 9.48
C CYS A 16 16.92 -31.58 9.62
N PRO A 17 17.93 -31.90 8.79
CA PRO A 17 19.01 -32.76 9.24
C PRO A 17 19.82 -32.01 10.31
N LEU A 18 20.21 -32.71 11.36
CA LEU A 18 20.91 -32.20 12.54
C LEU A 18 22.13 -31.31 12.19
N LYS A 19 22.21 -30.13 12.80
CA LYS A 19 23.25 -29.75 13.79
C LYS A 19 23.14 -28.27 14.20
N TYR A 20 23.51 -28.02 15.46
CA TYR A 20 23.63 -26.75 16.18
C TYR A 20 22.35 -26.09 16.71
N TYR A 21 22.07 -26.44 17.97
CA TYR A 21 21.29 -25.65 18.91
C TYR A 21 22.21 -24.55 19.48
N HIS A 22 21.96 -23.29 19.13
CA HIS A 22 22.17 -22.14 20.03
C HIS A 22 21.55 -20.88 19.41
N SER A 23 20.69 -20.23 20.21
CA SER A 23 20.26 -18.83 20.12
C SER A 23 19.79 -18.30 18.77
N ASP A 24 18.48 -18.32 18.52
CA ASP A 24 17.82 -17.22 17.80
C ASP A 24 16.29 -17.37 17.76
N ARG A 25 15.59 -16.65 18.64
CA ARG A 25 14.15 -16.37 18.44
C ARG A 25 13.93 -15.00 17.79
N ASP A 26 14.89 -14.08 17.91
CA ASP A 26 14.74 -12.69 17.47
C ASP A 26 14.99 -12.53 15.96
N HIS A 27 15.89 -13.34 15.37
CA HIS A 27 16.11 -13.35 13.92
C HIS A 27 14.91 -13.87 13.09
N CYS A 28 14.01 -14.65 13.69
CA CYS A 28 12.85 -15.20 12.99
C CYS A 28 11.76 -14.14 12.72
N LEU A 29 11.63 -13.13 13.59
CA LEU A 29 10.60 -12.09 13.47
C LEU A 29 10.93 -11.08 12.36
N LEU A 30 12.22 -10.79 12.13
CA LEU A 30 12.71 -9.92 11.04
C LEU A 30 12.51 -10.51 9.63
N GLN A 31 12.32 -11.83 9.52
CA GLN A 31 11.98 -12.49 8.26
C GLN A 31 10.47 -12.50 7.98
N SER A 32 9.64 -12.03 8.92
CA SER A 32 8.19 -11.95 8.71
C SER A 32 7.87 -11.00 7.56
N PRO A 33 7.17 -11.45 6.51
CA PRO A 33 6.74 -10.60 5.41
C PRO A 33 5.91 -9.40 5.87
N ILE A 34 5.32 -9.44 7.06
CA ILE A 34 4.47 -8.35 7.60
C ILE A 34 5.29 -7.30 8.32
N VAL A 35 6.31 -7.72 9.07
CA VAL A 35 7.33 -6.79 9.56
C VAL A 35 7.93 -6.11 8.35
N ARG A 36 8.26 -6.85 7.28
CA ARG A 36 8.65 -6.23 6.02
C ARG A 36 7.53 -5.33 5.46
N PHE A 37 6.26 -5.73 5.38
CA PHE A 37 5.21 -4.94 4.69
C PHE A 37 5.11 -3.53 5.25
N PHE A 38 5.10 -3.45 6.58
CA PHE A 38 5.11 -2.17 7.26
C PHE A 38 6.53 -1.58 7.27
N ALA A 39 7.59 -2.35 7.53
CA ALA A 39 8.98 -1.85 7.53
C ALA A 39 9.46 -1.37 6.17
N VAL A 40 8.80 -1.68 5.05
CA VAL A 40 9.26 -1.31 3.69
C VAL A 40 8.88 0.11 3.28
N ASP A 41 8.29 0.90 4.18
CA ASP A 41 8.57 2.34 4.16
C ASP A 41 10.07 2.65 4.41
N PHE A 42 10.89 1.66 4.81
CA PHE A 42 12.33 1.73 5.02
C PHE A 42 13.03 0.38 4.77
N GLN A 43 13.62 0.19 3.59
CA GLN A 43 14.66 -0.82 3.40
C GLN A 43 15.94 -0.12 2.99
N ASP A 44 16.89 -0.01 3.93
CA ASP A 44 18.25 -0.55 3.78
C ASP A 44 19.23 0.12 4.77
N GLN A 45 19.49 -0.54 5.90
CA GLN A 45 20.84 -0.58 6.48
C GLN A 45 21.12 -2.00 6.99
N SER A 46 21.98 -2.68 6.25
CA SER A 46 23.18 -3.37 6.77
C SER A 46 23.26 -3.52 8.29
N CYS A 47 23.45 -4.78 8.71
CA CYS A 47 24.16 -5.17 9.92
C CYS A 47 25.23 -4.14 10.34
N LEU A 48 25.00 -3.44 11.44
CA LEU A 48 26.07 -2.89 12.27
C LEU A 48 25.82 -3.34 13.69
N SER A 49 26.86 -3.95 14.25
CA SER A 49 26.91 -4.60 15.55
C SER A 49 26.50 -3.66 16.69
N LEU A 50 25.87 -4.26 17.72
CA LEU A 50 25.56 -3.67 19.02
C LEU A 50 26.84 -3.31 19.81
N SER A 51 27.58 -2.31 19.36
CA SER A 51 28.72 -1.77 20.12
C SER A 51 29.03 -0.35 19.70
N SER A 52 28.33 0.63 20.29
CA SER A 52 28.86 1.95 20.72
C SER A 52 27.71 2.97 20.84
N LEU A 53 27.02 2.98 21.98
CA LEU A 53 26.13 4.08 22.35
C LEU A 53 26.49 4.56 23.76
N PHE A 54 27.52 5.39 23.89
CA PHE A 54 27.75 6.23 25.06
C PHE A 54 28.56 7.47 24.65
N ILE A 55 28.05 8.65 25.04
CA ILE A 55 28.74 9.90 25.45
C ILE A 55 28.12 11.18 24.84
N THR A 56 27.66 12.03 25.77
CA THR A 56 27.40 13.49 25.72
C THR A 56 26.10 14.03 25.12
N MET A 57 25.05 14.01 25.95
CA MET A 57 24.15 15.17 26.11
C MET A 57 24.79 16.15 27.11
N SER A 58 25.10 17.37 26.70
CA SER A 58 25.02 18.62 27.48
C SER A 58 25.72 19.75 26.73
N MET A 59 25.12 20.95 26.75
CA MET A 59 25.55 22.19 26.09
C MET A 59 25.08 22.38 24.65
N PHE A 60 23.84 22.84 24.46
CA PHE A 60 23.52 23.86 23.43
C PHE A 60 22.10 24.40 23.67
N ARG A 61 21.92 25.14 24.77
CA ARG A 61 20.68 25.88 25.06
C ARG A 61 20.97 27.38 25.05
N ARG A 62 21.10 27.97 23.86
CA ARG A 62 20.95 29.43 23.55
C ARG A 62 21.37 29.78 22.11
N ARG A 63 20.87 29.06 21.10
CA ARG A 63 21.07 29.43 19.68
C ARG A 63 19.86 29.06 18.80
N GLY A 64 18.66 29.25 19.33
CA GLY A 64 17.41 28.69 18.77
C GLY A 64 16.73 29.48 17.66
N SER A 65 17.02 30.77 17.48
CA SER A 65 16.19 31.61 16.57
C SER A 65 16.73 31.77 15.15
N GLN A 66 18.05 31.74 14.92
CA GLN A 66 18.64 31.79 13.57
C GLN A 66 18.79 30.39 12.94
N ARG A 67 18.95 29.36 13.79
CA ARG A 67 19.10 27.97 13.35
C ARG A 67 17.79 27.41 12.76
N GLN A 68 16.63 27.85 13.26
CA GLN A 68 15.33 27.41 12.77
C GLN A 68 15.00 27.94 11.36
N GLN A 69 15.39 29.17 11.00
CA GLN A 69 15.23 29.69 9.65
C GLN A 69 16.22 29.05 8.65
N GLN A 70 17.48 28.85 9.05
CA GLN A 70 18.46 28.15 8.21
C GLN A 70 18.16 26.65 8.06
N GLU A 71 17.64 25.97 9.08
CA GLU A 71 17.22 24.56 8.99
C GLU A 71 15.97 24.37 8.13
N GLN A 72 15.04 25.34 8.11
CA GLN A 72 13.88 25.30 7.20
C GLN A 72 14.28 25.53 5.73
N GLU A 73 15.13 26.52 5.43
CA GLU A 73 15.62 26.75 4.06
C GLU A 73 16.55 25.62 3.55
N HIS A 74 17.42 25.06 4.40
CA HIS A 74 18.26 23.91 4.00
C HIS A 74 17.46 22.62 3.80
N HIS A 75 16.30 22.46 4.47
CA HIS A 75 15.48 21.27 4.35
C HIS A 75 14.56 21.29 3.14
N GLU A 76 14.22 22.46 2.57
CA GLU A 76 13.46 22.57 1.30
C GLU A 76 14.37 22.48 0.05
N LEU A 77 15.61 22.97 0.12
CA LEU A 77 16.59 22.83 -0.96
C LEU A 77 17.04 21.38 -1.20
N HIS A 78 16.95 20.53 -0.17
CA HIS A 78 17.42 19.15 -0.24
C HIS A 78 16.50 18.20 -1.04
N PRO A 79 15.15 18.24 -0.89
CA PRO A 79 14.22 17.43 -1.66
C PRO A 79 14.25 17.67 -3.16
N GLU A 80 14.15 18.91 -3.61
CA GLU A 80 14.10 19.25 -5.04
C GLU A 80 15.42 18.88 -5.74
N SER A 81 16.56 19.15 -5.09
CA SER A 81 17.86 18.73 -5.61
C SER A 81 17.94 17.22 -5.79
N LYS A 82 17.43 16.43 -4.83
CA LYS A 82 17.45 14.96 -4.92
C LYS A 82 16.49 14.41 -5.96
N ILE A 83 15.33 15.06 -6.15
CA ILE A 83 14.39 14.73 -7.23
C ILE A 83 15.06 14.99 -8.59
N ASN A 84 15.74 16.12 -8.76
CA ASN A 84 16.44 16.45 -10.00
C ASN A 84 17.63 15.51 -10.27
N GLU A 85 18.38 15.13 -9.23
CA GLU A 85 19.45 14.12 -9.32
C GLU A 85 18.88 12.77 -9.78
N LEU A 86 17.75 12.34 -9.21
CA LEU A 86 17.07 11.11 -9.62
C LEU A 86 16.54 11.18 -11.06
N LYS A 87 15.93 12.30 -11.48
CA LYS A 87 15.52 12.52 -12.88
C LYS A 87 16.70 12.38 -13.83
N ALA A 88 17.83 13.03 -13.53
CA ALA A 88 19.03 12.95 -14.33
C ALA A 88 19.57 11.51 -14.41
N ALA A 89 19.55 10.78 -13.30
CA ALA A 89 20.04 9.40 -13.22
C ALA A 89 19.14 8.40 -13.97
N LEU A 90 17.82 8.62 -14.02
CA LEU A 90 16.88 7.82 -14.81
C LEU A 90 17.03 8.05 -16.33
N GLY A 91 17.52 9.23 -16.72
CA GLY A 91 17.61 9.63 -18.12
C GLY A 91 16.25 9.95 -18.74
N PRO A 92 16.18 10.07 -20.07
CA PRO A 92 14.94 10.44 -20.76
C PRO A 92 13.90 9.31 -20.67
N LEU A 93 12.70 9.65 -20.21
CA LEU A 93 11.53 8.76 -20.15
C LEU A 93 10.56 9.06 -21.30
N SER A 94 9.76 8.07 -21.69
CA SER A 94 8.71 8.20 -22.72
C SER A 94 7.47 7.40 -22.36
N GLY A 95 6.36 7.66 -23.07
CA GLY A 95 5.10 6.92 -22.92
C GLY A 95 4.54 6.94 -21.49
N CYS A 96 4.01 5.80 -21.04
CA CYS A 96 3.45 5.64 -19.70
C CYS A 96 4.49 5.90 -18.60
N SER A 97 5.77 5.57 -18.81
CA SER A 97 6.82 5.82 -17.82
C SER A 97 7.01 7.32 -17.54
N LEU A 98 6.89 8.17 -18.58
CA LEU A 98 6.94 9.62 -18.41
C LEU A 98 5.74 10.15 -17.60
N LEU A 99 4.54 9.61 -17.86
CA LEU A 99 3.33 9.97 -17.13
C LEU A 99 3.36 9.51 -15.66
N TYR A 100 3.93 8.34 -15.41
CA TYR A 100 4.03 7.76 -14.07
C TYR A 100 5.05 8.49 -13.19
N CYS A 101 6.22 8.84 -13.73
CA CYS A 101 7.35 9.41 -13.00
C CYS A 101 7.22 10.92 -12.73
N THR A 102 6.10 11.33 -12.14
CA THR A 102 5.91 12.71 -11.63
C THR A 102 6.86 13.02 -10.46
N ASP A 103 7.07 14.29 -10.15
CA ASP A 103 7.90 14.72 -9.01
C ASP A 103 7.43 14.11 -7.68
N ALA A 104 6.11 14.04 -7.48
CA ALA A 104 5.52 13.38 -6.33
C ALA A 104 5.81 11.86 -6.31
N CYS A 105 5.82 11.21 -7.49
CA CYS A 105 6.27 9.83 -7.62
C CYS A 105 7.73 9.67 -7.21
N LEU A 106 8.63 10.45 -7.81
CA LEU A 106 10.06 10.39 -7.50
C LEU A 106 10.34 10.62 -6.02
N LYS A 107 9.63 11.58 -5.40
CA LYS A 107 9.69 11.84 -3.96
C LYS A 107 9.34 10.61 -3.12
N ARG A 108 8.27 9.86 -3.45
CA ARG A 108 7.91 8.64 -2.71
C ARG A 108 9.00 7.58 -2.75
N TYR A 109 9.61 7.36 -3.91
CA TYR A 109 10.71 6.39 -4.06
C TYR A 109 11.96 6.84 -3.29
N LEU A 110 12.27 8.14 -3.30
CA LEU A 110 13.33 8.71 -2.48
C LEU A 110 13.04 8.52 -0.99
N GLU A 111 11.85 8.88 -0.51
CA GLU A 111 11.47 8.71 0.90
C GLU A 111 11.55 7.24 1.35
N ALA A 112 11.04 6.30 0.54
CA ALA A 112 11.10 4.86 0.82
C ALA A 112 12.53 4.29 0.87
N ARG A 113 13.50 4.97 0.26
CA ARG A 113 14.93 4.64 0.29
C ARG A 113 15.74 5.70 1.03
N ASN A 114 15.06 6.44 1.91
CA ASN A 114 15.56 7.54 2.71
C ASN A 114 16.62 8.41 2.02
N TRP A 115 16.15 8.95 0.90
CA TRP A 115 16.82 9.93 0.05
C TRP A 115 18.12 9.45 -0.59
N ASN A 116 18.35 8.13 -0.62
CA ASN A 116 19.41 7.52 -1.41
C ASN A 116 18.97 7.37 -2.87
N VAL A 117 19.58 8.16 -3.75
CA VAL A 117 19.21 8.25 -5.18
C VAL A 117 19.43 6.93 -5.92
N GLU A 118 20.55 6.26 -5.69
CA GLU A 118 20.85 4.99 -6.39
C GLU A 118 19.87 3.88 -6.02
N LYS A 119 19.54 3.75 -4.72
CA LYS A 119 18.54 2.78 -4.26
C LYS A 119 17.13 3.13 -4.74
N ALA A 120 16.77 4.41 -4.76
CA ALA A 120 15.49 4.88 -5.26
C ALA A 120 15.35 4.63 -6.77
N LYS A 121 16.41 4.94 -7.54
CA LYS A 121 16.50 4.65 -8.99
C LYS A 121 16.27 3.17 -9.26
N LYS A 122 17.03 2.29 -8.59
CA LYS A 122 16.88 0.84 -8.76
C LYS A 122 15.45 0.36 -8.50
N MET A 123 14.84 0.78 -7.39
CA MET A 123 13.47 0.40 -7.04
C MET A 123 12.44 0.92 -8.06
N LEU A 124 12.66 2.13 -8.58
CA LEU A 124 11.79 2.72 -9.60
C LEU A 124 11.95 2.01 -10.95
N GLU A 125 13.18 1.70 -11.38
CA GLU A 125 13.44 0.90 -12.59
C GLU A 125 12.79 -0.48 -12.52
N GLU A 126 12.90 -1.16 -11.36
CA GLU A 126 12.20 -2.42 -11.10
C GLU A 126 10.67 -2.26 -11.19
N THR A 127 10.13 -1.14 -10.71
CA THR A 127 8.69 -0.85 -10.87
C THR A 127 8.32 -0.57 -12.31
N LEU A 128 9.10 0.19 -13.07
CA LEU A 128 8.82 0.47 -14.48
C LEU A 128 8.85 -0.82 -15.31
N ALA A 129 9.80 -1.72 -15.04
CA ALA A 129 9.85 -3.04 -15.66
C ALA A 129 8.63 -3.90 -15.27
N TRP A 130 8.25 -3.90 -13.99
CA TRP A 130 7.03 -4.58 -13.54
C TRP A 130 5.77 -4.00 -14.22
N ARG A 131 5.63 -2.67 -14.32
CA ARG A 131 4.49 -2.04 -15.01
C ARG A 131 4.45 -2.38 -16.49
N SER A 132 5.59 -2.43 -17.18
CA SER A 132 5.64 -2.80 -18.60
C SER A 132 5.17 -4.24 -18.88
N THR A 133 5.28 -5.13 -17.89
CA THR A 133 4.93 -6.55 -18.03
C THR A 133 3.56 -6.87 -17.43
N TYR A 134 3.27 -6.34 -16.23
CA TYR A 134 2.03 -6.55 -15.50
C TYR A 134 0.87 -5.67 -16.01
N LYS A 135 1.19 -4.48 -16.55
CA LYS A 135 0.25 -3.54 -17.19
C LYS A 135 -0.98 -3.21 -16.32
N PRO A 136 -0.78 -2.68 -15.10
CA PRO A 136 -1.89 -2.39 -14.20
C PRO A 136 -2.92 -1.43 -14.81
N GLU A 137 -2.50 -0.51 -15.69
CA GLU A 137 -3.37 0.40 -16.44
C GLU A 137 -4.27 -0.28 -17.49
N GLU A 138 -3.96 -1.50 -17.91
CA GLU A 138 -4.73 -2.27 -18.89
C GLU A 138 -5.76 -3.21 -18.23
N ILE A 139 -5.72 -3.39 -16.91
CA ILE A 139 -6.71 -4.22 -16.20
C ILE A 139 -8.10 -3.60 -16.35
N ARG A 140 -9.09 -4.43 -16.68
CA ARG A 140 -10.50 -4.01 -16.85
C ARG A 140 -11.40 -4.67 -15.82
N TRP A 141 -12.45 -3.96 -15.42
CA TRP A 141 -13.35 -4.43 -14.36
C TRP A 141 -13.98 -5.79 -14.68
N ASN A 142 -14.40 -6.00 -15.92
CA ASN A 142 -15.03 -7.26 -16.35
C ASN A 142 -14.15 -8.51 -16.15
N GLU A 143 -12.82 -8.37 -16.16
CA GLU A 143 -11.88 -9.47 -15.94
C GLU A 143 -11.83 -9.91 -14.46
N ILE A 144 -12.12 -8.98 -13.55
CA ILE A 144 -11.93 -9.14 -12.10
C ILE A 144 -13.19 -8.88 -11.26
N ALA A 145 -14.33 -8.58 -11.89
CA ALA A 145 -15.60 -8.26 -11.22
C ALA A 145 -16.05 -9.37 -10.24
N LYS A 146 -15.81 -10.63 -10.60
CA LYS A 146 -16.10 -11.79 -9.74
C LYS A 146 -15.41 -11.70 -8.37
N GLU A 147 -14.22 -11.11 -8.29
CA GLU A 147 -13.51 -10.91 -7.03
C GLU A 147 -14.23 -9.89 -6.12
N GLY A 148 -15.00 -8.98 -6.72
CA GLY A 148 -15.74 -7.93 -6.02
C GLY A 148 -17.15 -8.32 -5.55
N GLU A 149 -17.73 -9.44 -5.99
CA GLU A 149 -19.15 -9.81 -5.73
C GLU A 149 -19.56 -9.72 -4.25
N THR A 150 -18.64 -10.02 -3.33
CA THR A 150 -18.89 -10.00 -1.89
C THR A 150 -18.44 -8.71 -1.20
N GLY A 151 -17.95 -7.71 -1.93
CA GLY A 151 -17.44 -6.47 -1.33
C GLY A 151 -16.30 -6.73 -0.35
N LYS A 152 -15.42 -7.69 -0.65
CA LYS A 152 -14.26 -8.03 0.18
C LYS A 152 -13.17 -6.97 0.14
N VAL A 153 -13.06 -6.24 -0.96
CA VAL A 153 -12.25 -5.03 -1.10
C VAL A 153 -12.99 -4.10 -2.04
N PHE A 154 -13.14 -2.82 -1.69
CA PHE A 154 -13.74 -1.83 -2.57
C PHE A 154 -13.30 -0.41 -2.18
N LYS A 155 -13.38 0.51 -3.16
CA LYS A 155 -13.18 1.95 -2.94
C LYS A 155 -14.45 2.54 -2.34
N ALA A 156 -14.32 3.23 -1.22
CA ALA A 156 -15.45 3.92 -0.61
C ALA A 156 -15.87 5.14 -1.46
N ASN A 157 -17.13 5.54 -1.33
CA ASN A 157 -17.67 6.76 -1.93
C ASN A 157 -17.52 8.00 -1.01
N PHE A 158 -16.83 7.86 0.12
CA PHE A 158 -16.51 8.93 1.05
C PHE A 158 -14.99 9.04 1.23
N HIS A 159 -14.56 10.18 1.77
CA HIS A 159 -13.17 10.48 2.06
C HIS A 159 -12.99 10.68 3.56
N ASP A 160 -11.74 10.63 4.01
CA ASP A 160 -11.42 11.13 5.33
C ASP A 160 -11.40 12.68 5.36
N ARG A 161 -11.21 13.28 6.54
CA ARG A 161 -11.17 14.75 6.70
C ARG A 161 -9.99 15.42 5.99
N PHE A 162 -9.02 14.65 5.51
CA PHE A 162 -7.86 15.13 4.75
C PHE A 162 -8.04 14.94 3.23
N GLY A 163 -9.25 14.54 2.79
CA GLY A 163 -9.57 14.33 1.38
C GLY A 163 -8.97 13.05 0.79
N ARG A 164 -8.42 12.15 1.62
CA ARG A 164 -7.78 10.92 1.14
C ARG A 164 -8.84 9.90 0.71
N THR A 165 -8.60 9.24 -0.42
CA THR A 165 -9.41 8.10 -0.85
C THR A 165 -9.36 6.99 0.20
N VAL A 166 -10.50 6.35 0.44
CA VAL A 166 -10.64 5.28 1.42
C VAL A 166 -10.84 3.94 0.72
N LEU A 167 -9.99 2.95 1.01
CA LEU A 167 -10.19 1.56 0.63
C LEU A 167 -10.76 0.79 1.82
N ILE A 168 -11.86 0.09 1.61
CA ILE A 168 -12.46 -0.79 2.61
C ILE A 168 -12.08 -2.24 2.27
N MET A 169 -11.57 -2.97 3.26
CA MET A 169 -11.18 -4.37 3.16
C MET A 169 -11.93 -5.19 4.21
N ARG A 170 -12.61 -6.25 3.77
CA ARG A 170 -13.40 -7.18 4.59
C ARG A 170 -12.87 -8.59 4.37
N PRO A 171 -11.73 -8.98 4.97
CA PRO A 171 -11.13 -10.29 4.74
C PRO A 171 -12.05 -11.46 5.10
N GLY A 172 -13.04 -11.29 5.99
CA GLY A 172 -14.06 -12.32 6.27
C GLY A 172 -15.05 -12.59 5.12
N ARG A 173 -15.01 -11.82 4.04
CA ARG A 173 -15.89 -11.96 2.86
C ARG A 173 -15.18 -12.58 1.65
N GLN A 174 -14.08 -13.31 1.85
CA GLN A 174 -13.39 -13.97 0.73
C GLN A 174 -14.32 -14.93 -0.01
N ASN A 175 -14.31 -14.86 -1.35
CA ASN A 175 -15.22 -15.62 -2.21
C ASN A 175 -14.51 -16.45 -3.29
N THR A 176 -13.21 -16.24 -3.51
CA THR A 176 -12.44 -16.93 -4.56
C THR A 176 -11.15 -17.54 -4.00
N THR A 177 -10.48 -18.33 -4.82
CA THR A 177 -9.20 -19.00 -4.49
C THR A 177 -8.05 -18.64 -5.43
N SER A 178 -8.34 -18.01 -6.58
CA SER A 178 -7.32 -17.62 -7.56
C SER A 178 -6.48 -16.47 -7.00
N MET A 179 -5.23 -16.76 -6.68
CA MET A 179 -4.27 -15.77 -6.20
C MET A 179 -4.04 -14.65 -7.22
N ASP A 180 -3.90 -15.00 -8.50
CA ASP A 180 -3.62 -14.01 -9.55
C ASP A 180 -4.78 -13.04 -9.70
N ASN A 181 -6.03 -13.52 -9.67
CA ASN A 181 -7.21 -12.66 -9.75
C ASN A 181 -7.37 -11.81 -8.49
N GLN A 182 -7.09 -12.35 -7.31
CA GLN A 182 -7.13 -11.60 -6.05
C GLN A 182 -6.14 -10.44 -6.04
N ILE A 183 -4.92 -10.69 -6.53
CA ILE A 183 -3.87 -9.68 -6.63
C ILE A 183 -4.24 -8.65 -7.70
N LYS A 184 -4.67 -9.09 -8.90
CA LYS A 184 -5.13 -8.18 -9.97
C LYS A 184 -6.26 -7.27 -9.50
N HIS A 185 -7.26 -7.82 -8.79
CA HIS A 185 -8.36 -7.05 -8.22
C HIS A 185 -7.88 -6.00 -7.20
N LEU A 186 -6.92 -6.35 -6.32
CA LEU A 186 -6.36 -5.39 -5.39
C LEU A 186 -5.56 -4.29 -6.10
N VAL A 187 -4.70 -4.65 -7.04
CA VAL A 187 -3.91 -3.71 -7.85
C VAL A 187 -4.84 -2.75 -8.60
N TYR A 188 -5.87 -3.29 -9.25
CA TYR A 188 -6.90 -2.50 -9.94
C TYR A 188 -7.55 -1.47 -9.01
N LEU A 189 -7.96 -1.88 -7.80
CA LEU A 189 -8.58 -0.96 -6.84
C LEU A 189 -7.60 0.09 -6.29
N ILE A 190 -6.31 -0.24 -6.17
CA ILE A 190 -5.27 0.71 -5.75
C ILE A 190 -5.01 1.76 -6.84
N GLU A 191 -4.85 1.34 -8.10
CA GLU A 191 -4.68 2.28 -9.22
C GLU A 191 -5.90 3.22 -9.33
N ASN A 192 -7.11 2.66 -9.18
CA ASN A 192 -8.34 3.45 -9.12
C ASN A 192 -8.38 4.38 -7.92
N ALA A 193 -7.93 3.96 -6.74
CA ALA A 193 -7.88 4.84 -5.58
C ALA A 193 -6.90 6.00 -5.77
N ILE A 194 -5.76 5.75 -6.43
CA ILE A 194 -4.74 6.76 -6.77
C ILE A 194 -5.31 7.81 -7.73
N LEU A 195 -6.06 7.41 -8.76
CA LEU A 195 -6.69 8.33 -9.72
C LEU A 195 -7.75 9.28 -9.12
N TYR A 196 -8.13 9.06 -7.87
CA TYR A 196 -9.09 9.88 -7.12
C TYR A 196 -8.46 10.67 -5.98
N LEU A 197 -7.15 10.53 -5.76
CA LEU A 197 -6.46 11.38 -4.79
C LEU A 197 -6.51 12.85 -5.26
N PRO A 198 -6.78 13.80 -4.33
CA PRO A 198 -6.66 15.22 -4.62
C PRO A 198 -5.26 15.60 -5.09
N GLU A 199 -5.14 16.72 -5.80
CA GLU A 199 -3.84 17.28 -6.14
C GLU A 199 -2.99 17.52 -4.88
N GLY A 200 -1.74 17.08 -4.91
CA GLY A 200 -0.82 17.16 -3.76
C GLY A 200 -1.02 16.08 -2.69
N GLN A 201 -1.99 15.17 -2.84
CA GLN A 201 -2.19 14.02 -1.96
C GLN A 201 -1.67 12.74 -2.62
N GLU A 202 -0.85 11.98 -1.90
CA GLU A 202 -0.24 10.74 -2.43
C GLU A 202 -0.60 9.48 -1.64
N GLU A 203 -1.23 9.66 -0.47
CA GLU A 203 -1.57 8.60 0.46
C GLU A 203 -3.08 8.33 0.53
N MET A 204 -3.44 7.08 0.75
CA MET A 204 -4.82 6.61 0.95
C MET A 204 -5.01 6.01 2.33
N VAL A 205 -6.27 5.91 2.77
CA VAL A 205 -6.63 5.33 4.07
C VAL A 205 -7.25 3.96 3.87
N TRP A 206 -6.88 3.00 4.72
CA TRP A 206 -7.41 1.65 4.68
C TRP A 206 -8.29 1.38 5.89
N LEU A 207 -9.54 0.99 5.67
CA LEU A 207 -10.45 0.50 6.72
C LEU A 207 -10.56 -1.02 6.59
N ILE A 208 -10.02 -1.75 7.55
CA ILE A 208 -9.94 -3.21 7.52
C ILE A 208 -10.87 -3.79 8.58
N ASP A 209 -11.99 -4.36 8.16
CA ASP A 209 -13.00 -4.97 9.01
C ASP A 209 -12.81 -6.48 9.14
N PHE A 210 -12.38 -6.92 10.33
CA PHE A 210 -12.17 -8.33 10.63
C PHE A 210 -13.44 -9.06 11.08
N THR A 211 -14.63 -8.44 10.98
CA THR A 211 -15.89 -9.13 11.26
C THR A 211 -16.06 -10.34 10.33
N GLY A 212 -16.41 -11.49 10.91
CA GLY A 212 -16.53 -12.76 10.18
C GLY A 212 -15.19 -13.39 9.75
N TRP A 213 -14.06 -12.76 10.06
CA TRP A 213 -12.75 -13.31 9.75
C TRP A 213 -12.48 -14.60 10.53
N SER A 214 -11.92 -15.59 9.83
CA SER A 214 -11.39 -16.83 10.41
C SER A 214 -10.28 -17.38 9.52
N LEU A 215 -9.52 -18.35 10.03
CA LEU A 215 -8.46 -19.01 9.24
C LEU A 215 -8.99 -19.74 8.00
N ARG A 216 -10.29 -20.06 7.96
CA ARG A 216 -10.95 -20.72 6.82
C ARG A 216 -11.44 -19.73 5.77
N THR A 217 -11.71 -18.49 6.16
CA THR A 217 -12.35 -17.46 5.31
C THR A 217 -11.37 -16.42 4.81
N ASN A 218 -10.06 -16.63 4.97
CA ASN A 218 -9.05 -15.63 4.59
C ASN A 218 -8.27 -16.00 3.33
N VAL A 219 -7.52 -15.04 2.78
CA VAL A 219 -6.52 -15.27 1.72
C VAL A 219 -5.48 -16.32 2.15
N SER A 220 -4.95 -17.06 1.19
CA SER A 220 -3.84 -17.97 1.48
C SER A 220 -2.59 -17.21 1.94
N ILE A 221 -1.72 -17.88 2.72
CA ILE A 221 -0.39 -17.36 3.10
C ILE A 221 0.38 -16.88 1.86
N LYS A 222 0.36 -17.69 0.80
CA LYS A 222 1.07 -17.41 -0.45
C LYS A 222 0.54 -16.14 -1.11
N THR A 223 -0.78 -15.99 -1.22
CA THR A 223 -1.42 -14.77 -1.74
C THR A 223 -1.04 -13.55 -0.90
N ALA A 224 -1.08 -13.68 0.43
CA ALA A 224 -0.74 -12.58 1.33
C ALA A 224 0.73 -12.15 1.16
N ARG A 225 1.65 -13.10 0.97
CA ARG A 225 3.06 -12.81 0.70
C ARG A 225 3.27 -12.04 -0.58
N GLU A 226 2.64 -12.49 -1.66
CA GLU A 226 2.78 -11.88 -2.97
C GLU A 226 2.15 -10.49 -3.00
N THR A 227 0.99 -10.35 -2.37
CA THR A 227 0.34 -9.03 -2.16
C THR A 227 1.29 -8.07 -1.45
N ILE A 228 1.89 -8.52 -0.35
CA ILE A 228 2.87 -7.74 0.39
C ILE A 228 4.03 -7.35 -0.51
N ASN A 229 4.62 -8.30 -1.24
CA ASN A 229 5.76 -8.07 -2.13
C ASN A 229 5.46 -6.99 -3.19
N ILE A 230 4.29 -7.03 -3.81
CA ILE A 230 3.87 -6.05 -4.81
C ILE A 230 3.72 -4.66 -4.19
N LEU A 231 2.99 -4.55 -3.08
CA LEU A 231 2.75 -3.26 -2.44
C LEU A 231 4.04 -2.60 -1.96
N GLN A 232 4.95 -3.41 -1.43
CA GLN A 232 6.26 -3.01 -0.94
C GLN A 232 7.19 -2.48 -2.03
N ASN A 233 7.26 -3.20 -3.15
CA ASN A 233 8.24 -2.92 -4.18
C ASN A 233 7.73 -1.93 -5.22
N HIS A 234 6.41 -1.84 -5.40
CA HIS A 234 5.80 -1.09 -6.51
C HIS A 234 4.84 0.01 -6.08
N TYR A 235 4.41 0.04 -4.81
CA TYR A 235 3.52 1.08 -4.26
C TYR A 235 4.08 1.74 -2.98
N PRO A 236 5.34 2.22 -2.98
CA PRO A 236 5.94 2.83 -1.79
C PRO A 236 5.16 4.07 -1.33
N GLN A 237 5.10 4.28 -0.01
CA GLN A 237 4.53 5.49 0.62
C GLN A 237 3.10 5.82 0.16
N ARG A 238 2.28 4.78 -0.11
CA ARG A 238 0.86 4.95 -0.47
C ARG A 238 -0.10 4.87 0.72
N LEU A 239 0.31 4.27 1.84
CA LEU A 239 -0.55 4.12 3.00
C LEU A 239 -0.37 5.30 3.96
N ALA A 240 -1.45 6.05 4.19
CA ALA A 240 -1.49 7.09 5.22
C ALA A 240 -1.73 6.47 6.59
N VAL A 241 -2.87 5.77 6.74
CA VAL A 241 -3.29 5.10 7.98
C VAL A 241 -4.11 3.87 7.63
N ALA A 242 -3.90 2.78 8.36
CA ALA A 242 -4.73 1.59 8.34
C ALA A 242 -5.47 1.44 9.68
N PHE A 243 -6.80 1.48 9.64
CA PHE A 243 -7.67 1.23 10.79
C PHE A 243 -8.14 -0.22 10.77
N LEU A 244 -7.79 -0.98 11.79
CA LEU A 244 -8.13 -2.39 11.93
C LEU A 244 -9.28 -2.50 12.93
N TYR A 245 -10.45 -2.87 12.43
CA TYR A 245 -11.68 -3.00 13.20
C TYR A 245 -11.87 -4.42 13.71
N SER A 246 -12.03 -4.51 15.04
CA SER A 246 -12.22 -5.77 15.76
C SER A 246 -11.27 -6.90 15.31
N PRO A 247 -9.95 -6.63 15.15
CA PRO A 247 -9.03 -7.67 14.73
C PRO A 247 -8.92 -8.77 15.82
N PRO A 248 -8.55 -10.00 15.45
CA PRO A 248 -8.28 -11.04 16.43
C PRO A 248 -7.24 -10.57 17.44
N ARG A 249 -7.46 -10.81 18.75
CA ARG A 249 -6.59 -10.28 19.83
C ARG A 249 -5.09 -10.59 19.66
N LEU A 250 -4.75 -11.68 18.98
CA LEU A 250 -3.35 -12.01 18.68
C LEU A 250 -2.66 -10.94 17.82
N PHE A 251 -3.41 -10.19 17.01
CA PHE A 251 -2.88 -9.17 16.11
C PHE A 251 -2.30 -8.00 16.91
N GLU A 252 -2.96 -7.58 17.99
CA GLU A 252 -2.42 -6.56 18.90
C GLU A 252 -1.19 -7.04 19.65
N ALA A 253 -1.20 -8.29 20.12
CA ALA A 253 -0.06 -8.87 20.81
C ALA A 253 1.17 -8.91 19.88
N PHE A 254 0.98 -9.32 18.63
CA PHE A 254 2.00 -9.27 17.60
C PHE A 254 2.46 -7.84 17.33
N TRP A 255 1.55 -6.87 17.17
CA TRP A 255 1.91 -5.47 16.89
C TRP A 255 2.77 -4.84 17.99
N LYS A 256 2.51 -5.18 19.26
CA LYS A 256 3.33 -4.74 20.40
C LYS A 256 4.79 -5.22 20.32
N VAL A 257 5.05 -6.35 19.67
CA VAL A 257 6.40 -6.86 19.42
C VAL A 257 7.02 -6.16 18.21
N VAL A 258 6.24 -5.98 17.15
CA VAL A 258 6.68 -5.32 15.91
C VAL A 258 7.18 -3.88 16.13
N LYS A 259 6.67 -3.18 17.16
CA LYS A 259 7.08 -1.80 17.48
C LYS A 259 8.58 -1.59 17.67
N TYR A 260 9.34 -2.62 18.04
CA TYR A 260 10.79 -2.53 18.23
C TYR A 260 11.58 -2.66 16.92
N PHE A 261 10.92 -3.10 15.85
CA PHE A 261 11.54 -3.36 14.54
C PHE A 261 11.11 -2.33 13.48
N LEU A 262 10.07 -1.54 13.75
CA LEU A 262 9.58 -0.50 12.85
C LEU A 262 10.04 0.87 13.32
N ASP A 263 10.30 1.77 12.37
CA ASP A 263 10.44 3.18 12.69
C ASP A 263 9.11 3.72 13.26
N PRO A 264 9.16 4.78 14.08
CA PRO A 264 7.96 5.35 14.67
C PRO A 264 6.91 5.79 13.65
N LYS A 265 7.29 6.39 12.51
CA LYS A 265 6.31 6.90 11.52
C LYS A 265 5.46 5.75 11.01
N THR A 266 6.10 4.66 10.62
CA THR A 266 5.44 3.43 10.15
C THR A 266 4.60 2.77 11.22
N PHE A 267 5.13 2.61 12.44
CA PHE A 267 4.40 1.96 13.52
C PHE A 267 3.08 2.68 13.83
N HIS A 268 3.08 4.01 13.76
CA HIS A 268 1.89 4.82 14.04
C HIS A 268 0.86 4.82 12.90
N LYS A 269 1.18 4.31 11.70
CA LYS A 269 0.21 4.17 10.60
C LYS A 269 -0.87 3.13 10.87
N VAL A 270 -0.66 2.18 11.78
CA VAL A 270 -1.66 1.14 12.10
C VAL A 270 -2.40 1.49 13.39
N LYS A 271 -3.73 1.55 13.31
CA LYS A 271 -4.62 1.87 14.43
C LYS A 271 -5.58 0.71 14.67
N PHE A 272 -5.65 0.25 15.92
CA PHE A 272 -6.62 -0.76 16.36
C PHE A 272 -7.87 -0.05 16.85
N VAL A 273 -9.04 -0.43 16.32
CA VAL A 273 -10.30 0.26 16.56
C VAL A 273 -11.36 -0.71 17.07
N TYR A 274 -12.02 -0.32 18.17
CA TYR A 274 -13.13 -1.06 18.77
C TYR A 274 -14.31 -0.13 19.05
N LEU A 275 -15.50 -0.48 18.55
CA LEU A 275 -16.71 0.36 18.66
C LEU A 275 -17.13 0.68 20.10
N LYS A 276 -16.77 -0.16 21.07
CA LYS A 276 -17.10 0.04 22.49
C LYS A 276 -16.02 0.82 23.25
N ASN A 277 -14.90 1.14 22.61
CA ASN A 277 -13.80 1.90 23.21
C ASN A 277 -13.94 3.38 22.85
N LYS A 278 -14.03 4.26 23.86
CA LYS A 278 -14.25 5.70 23.65
C LYS A 278 -13.11 6.39 22.91
N GLU A 279 -11.86 5.99 23.14
CA GLU A 279 -10.69 6.55 22.46
C GLU A 279 -10.67 6.14 20.98
N SER A 280 -11.05 4.91 20.68
CA SER A 280 -11.25 4.43 19.30
C SER A 280 -12.31 5.24 18.58
N VAL A 281 -13.46 5.49 19.22
CA VAL A 281 -14.53 6.31 18.63
C VAL A 281 -14.02 7.74 18.38
N ALA A 282 -13.44 8.39 19.39
CA ALA A 282 -12.90 9.75 19.24
C ALA A 282 -11.81 9.85 18.15
N LEU A 283 -10.96 8.84 18.02
CA LEU A 283 -9.97 8.75 16.95
C LEU A 283 -10.65 8.73 15.58
N MET A 284 -11.68 7.90 15.40
CA MET A 284 -12.42 7.84 14.13
C MET A 284 -13.13 9.15 13.83
N GLU A 285 -13.76 9.78 14.81
CA GLU A 285 -14.42 11.10 14.67
C GLU A 285 -13.43 12.20 14.26
N SER A 286 -12.20 12.14 14.78
CA SER A 286 -11.13 13.09 14.42
C SER A 286 -10.63 12.92 12.98
N CYS A 287 -10.80 11.73 12.40
CA CYS A 287 -10.29 11.39 11.07
C CYS A 287 -11.38 11.41 10.00
N PHE A 288 -12.65 11.20 10.37
CA PHE A 288 -13.77 11.07 9.44
C PHE A 288 -14.96 11.92 9.85
N ASP A 289 -15.75 12.30 8.87
CA ASP A 289 -17.08 12.84 9.11
C ASP A 289 -18.03 11.70 9.52
N VAL A 290 -18.58 11.79 10.72
CA VAL A 290 -19.44 10.76 11.31
C VAL A 290 -20.72 10.54 10.52
N ASP A 291 -21.22 11.57 9.84
CA ASP A 291 -22.45 11.46 9.07
C ASP A 291 -22.24 10.70 7.75
N ASN A 292 -20.99 10.65 7.27
CA ASN A 292 -20.57 9.92 6.07
C ASN A 292 -19.90 8.57 6.37
N LEU A 293 -19.38 8.38 7.58
CA LEU A 293 -18.73 7.15 8.00
C LEU A 293 -19.77 6.03 8.26
N PRO A 294 -19.57 4.80 7.75
CA PRO A 294 -20.48 3.69 8.00
C PRO A 294 -20.63 3.32 9.47
N THR A 295 -21.81 2.82 9.85
CA THR A 295 -22.09 2.36 11.23
C THR A 295 -21.14 1.26 11.71
N GLU A 296 -20.70 0.37 10.83
CA GLU A 296 -19.73 -0.69 11.14
C GLU A 296 -18.37 -0.12 11.57
N PHE A 297 -18.10 1.14 11.20
CA PHE A 297 -16.91 1.89 11.53
C PHE A 297 -17.12 2.94 12.62
N GLY A 298 -18.33 3.00 13.21
CA GLY A 298 -18.68 3.91 14.31
C GLY A 298 -19.29 5.24 13.89
N GLY A 299 -19.64 5.40 12.61
CA GLY A 299 -20.40 6.57 12.14
C GLY A 299 -21.92 6.34 12.13
N LYS A 300 -22.63 7.16 11.34
CA LYS A 300 -24.09 7.16 11.21
C LYS A 300 -24.59 6.78 9.81
N ALA A 301 -23.69 6.69 8.82
CA ALA A 301 -24.09 6.30 7.47
C ALA A 301 -24.43 4.82 7.40
N THR A 302 -25.43 4.47 6.59
CA THR A 302 -25.67 3.08 6.23
C THR A 302 -24.87 2.76 4.98
N MET A 303 -23.98 1.77 5.05
CA MET A 303 -23.23 1.31 3.89
C MET A 303 -23.65 -0.10 3.51
N LYS A 304 -24.45 -0.21 2.46
CA LYS A 304 -24.71 -1.49 1.80
C LYS A 304 -23.84 -1.57 0.56
N TYR A 305 -22.92 -2.54 0.54
CA TYR A 305 -22.19 -2.84 -0.69
C TYR A 305 -23.18 -3.38 -1.73
N ASP A 306 -23.35 -2.63 -2.81
CA ASP A 306 -24.12 -3.02 -3.98
C ASP A 306 -23.13 -3.31 -5.12
N HIS A 307 -23.05 -4.58 -5.51
CA HIS A 307 -22.08 -5.02 -6.50
C HIS A 307 -22.40 -4.48 -7.90
N GLU A 308 -23.67 -4.32 -8.24
CA GLU A 308 -24.09 -3.84 -9.57
C GLU A 308 -23.76 -2.36 -9.72
N GLU A 309 -24.11 -1.56 -8.71
CA GLU A 309 -23.77 -0.14 -8.70
C GLU A 309 -22.27 0.09 -8.63
N PHE A 310 -21.55 -0.68 -7.80
CA PHE A 310 -20.09 -0.60 -7.77
C PHE A 310 -19.48 -0.98 -9.12
N SER A 311 -19.98 -2.03 -9.77
CA SER A 311 -19.52 -2.45 -11.10
C SER A 311 -19.75 -1.37 -12.16
N ARG A 312 -20.89 -0.69 -12.13
CA ARG A 312 -21.19 0.43 -13.02
C ARG A 312 -20.17 1.55 -12.86
N LEU A 313 -19.80 1.88 -11.62
CA LEU A 313 -18.77 2.88 -11.32
C LEU A 313 -17.37 2.43 -11.78
N MET A 314 -17.01 1.15 -11.59
CA MET A 314 -15.72 0.62 -12.04
C MET A 314 -15.57 0.62 -13.57
N ILE A 315 -16.65 0.37 -14.31
CA ILE A 315 -16.65 0.51 -15.78
C ILE A 315 -16.41 1.97 -16.20
N GLN A 316 -16.94 2.95 -15.46
CA GLN A 316 -16.66 4.37 -15.72
C GLN A 316 -15.20 4.71 -15.39
N ASP A 317 -14.67 4.12 -14.32
CA ASP A 317 -13.27 4.25 -13.93
C ASP A 317 -12.31 3.64 -14.97
N ASP A 318 -12.69 2.55 -15.65
CA ASP A 318 -11.92 1.99 -16.77
C ASP A 318 -11.72 3.02 -17.90
N VAL A 319 -12.78 3.75 -18.25
CA VAL A 319 -12.72 4.82 -19.27
C VAL A 319 -11.83 5.98 -18.80
N LYS A 320 -11.96 6.39 -17.54
CA LYS A 320 -11.12 7.46 -16.96
C LYS A 320 -9.65 7.05 -16.97
N THR A 321 -9.36 5.80 -16.62
CA THR A 321 -8.01 5.21 -16.59
C THR A 321 -7.43 5.18 -18.00
N ALA A 322 -8.17 4.65 -18.97
CA ALA A 322 -7.72 4.57 -20.36
C ALA A 322 -7.41 5.96 -20.95
N LYS A 323 -8.24 6.95 -20.66
CA LYS A 323 -8.00 8.36 -21.03
C LYS A 323 -6.75 8.93 -20.39
N PHE A 324 -6.55 8.72 -19.09
CA PHE A 324 -5.38 9.22 -18.36
C PHE A 324 -4.07 8.66 -18.94
N TRP A 325 -4.05 7.35 -19.21
CA TRP A 325 -2.88 6.65 -19.76
C TRP A 325 -2.74 6.78 -21.28
N GLY A 326 -3.69 7.44 -21.96
CA GLY A 326 -3.67 7.62 -23.41
C GLY A 326 -3.90 6.33 -24.21
N LEU A 327 -4.50 5.31 -23.59
CA LEU A 327 -4.78 4.01 -24.21
C LEU A 327 -5.89 4.08 -25.28
N ASP A 328 -6.76 5.08 -25.19
CA ASP A 328 -7.86 5.32 -26.17
C ASP A 328 -7.34 5.56 -27.60
N LYS A 329 -6.08 6.01 -27.73
CA LYS A 329 -5.45 6.27 -29.04
C LYS A 329 -4.95 5.00 -29.73
N ILE A 330 -4.78 3.89 -29.01
CA ILE A 330 -4.26 2.63 -29.55
C ILE A 330 -5.36 1.87 -30.29
N THR A 331 -6.62 1.97 -29.85
CA THR A 331 -7.76 1.29 -30.49
C THR A 331 -8.11 1.84 -31.88
N LEU A 332 -7.68 3.07 -32.22
CA LEU A 332 -7.97 3.69 -33.52
C LEU A 332 -6.92 3.39 -34.61
N VAL A 333 -5.79 2.76 -34.26
CA VAL A 333 -4.72 2.45 -35.24
C VAL A 333 -4.90 1.06 -35.86
N GLU A 334 -5.67 0.15 -35.24
CA GLU A 334 -5.87 -1.22 -35.75
C GLU A 334 -7.09 -1.42 -36.68
N THR A 335 -7.87 -0.38 -37.00
CA THR A 335 -9.08 -0.53 -37.85
C THR A 335 -9.01 0.12 -39.23
N ASN A 336 -7.87 0.68 -39.64
CA ASN A 336 -7.68 1.21 -41.00
C ASN A 336 -6.81 0.27 -41.85
N GLY A 337 -7.41 -0.84 -42.30
CA GLY A 337 -6.81 -1.78 -43.24
C GLY A 337 -7.83 -2.73 -43.86
N HIS A 338 -8.48 -2.27 -44.93
CA HIS A 338 -9.25 -2.99 -45.97
C HIS A 338 -8.90 -4.48 -46.18
N ALA A 339 -9.76 -5.40 -46.64
CA ALA A 339 -11.03 -5.36 -47.37
C ALA A 339 -11.73 -6.73 -47.28
N THR A 340 -13.05 -6.77 -47.48
CA THR A 340 -13.75 -7.97 -47.99
C THR A 340 -13.43 -8.13 -49.48
N PRO A 341 -13.33 -9.37 -50.01
CA PRO A 341 -14.40 -9.78 -50.90
C PRO A 341 -14.78 -11.28 -50.88
N ALA A 342 -16.05 -11.47 -51.24
CA ALA A 342 -16.62 -12.56 -52.04
C ALA A 342 -16.89 -13.95 -51.42
N LEU A 343 -18.20 -14.24 -51.35
CA LEU A 343 -18.81 -15.54 -51.63
C LEU A 343 -18.18 -16.25 -52.84
N VAL A 344 -17.86 -17.55 -52.72
CA VAL A 344 -18.11 -18.55 -53.77
C VAL A 344 -18.38 -19.92 -53.11
N ALA A 345 -19.55 -20.47 -53.44
CA ALA A 345 -20.06 -21.85 -53.37
C ALA A 345 -20.04 -22.61 -52.02
#